data_AF-A0A7R9QXK5-F1
#
_entry.id   AF-A0A7R9QXK5-F1
#
_cell.length_a   1.000
_cell.length_b   1.000
_cell.length_c   1.000
_cell.angle_alpha   90.00
_cell.angle_beta   90.00
_cell.angle_gamma   90.00
#
_symmetry.space_group_name_H-M   'P 1'
#
loop_
_entity.id
_entity.type
_entity.pdbx_description
1 polymer ?
#
loop_
_entity_poly.entity_id
_entity_poly.type
_entity_poly.pdbx_seq_one_letter_code
_entity_poly.pdbx_strand_id
1 'polypeptide(L)'
;SVMNGFKRSYKLDSYNGSTYLSPNNVVVPPSVDWRTKGYVTEVKNQGQCGSCWAFSATGALEGQHYRKLGFMTSLSEQNLIDCSHIYGNNGCEGGTAAGAFAYINGNQGIDTENAYPYEAKDRKCRYKSRDIGATDSGFVEIFPIGSEEKLMEAVATVGPVSVAIDASLKSFQFYSQGVYDEQECSSVQLDHEVLVVGYGTTADTKEDYWIVKNSWGTQWGDGGYIKMSRNKSNQCGIATFPSYPLV
;
A
#
# COMPACT_ATOMS: atom_id res chain seq x y z
N SER A 1 -2.13 -10.53 -19.03
CA SER A 1 -1.80 -11.11 -17.72
C SER A 1 -1.72 -9.98 -16.73
N VAL A 2 -2.49 -10.03 -15.65
CA VAL A 2 -2.34 -9.08 -14.53
C VAL A 2 -1.08 -9.48 -13.77
N MET A 3 -0.22 -8.52 -13.43
CA MET A 3 1.08 -8.79 -12.80
C MET A 3 0.98 -8.51 -11.29
N ASN A 4 0.43 -9.47 -10.55
CA ASN A 4 0.41 -9.47 -9.10
C ASN A 4 1.84 -9.67 -8.59
N GLY A 5 2.32 -8.76 -7.74
CA GLY A 5 3.74 -8.62 -7.39
C GLY A 5 4.07 -8.75 -5.90
N PHE A 6 3.08 -9.01 -5.03
CA PHE A 6 3.38 -9.27 -3.63
C PHE A 6 4.06 -10.63 -3.51
N LYS A 7 5.27 -10.64 -2.95
CA LYS A 7 6.00 -11.86 -2.63
C LYS A 7 6.72 -11.71 -1.31
N ARG A 8 6.18 -12.35 -0.28
CA ARG A 8 6.85 -12.41 1.02
C ARG A 8 8.19 -13.16 0.89
N SER A 9 9.28 -12.51 1.26
CA SER A 9 10.63 -13.07 1.26
C SER A 9 11.10 -13.35 2.68
N TYR A 10 11.79 -14.46 2.92
CA TYR A 10 12.39 -14.78 4.23
C TYR A 10 13.41 -13.74 4.71
N LYS A 11 13.99 -12.94 3.80
CA LYS A 11 14.88 -11.83 4.18
C LYS A 11 14.15 -10.71 4.92
N LEU A 12 12.84 -10.54 4.71
CA LEU A 12 12.05 -9.57 5.47
C LEU A 12 12.02 -9.87 6.95
N ASP A 13 12.03 -11.14 7.34
CA ASP A 13 12.02 -11.54 8.75
C ASP A 13 13.32 -11.08 9.49
N SER A 14 14.32 -10.55 8.77
CA SER A 14 15.52 -9.92 9.34
C SER A 14 15.41 -8.41 9.59
N TYR A 15 14.41 -7.74 9.03
CA TYR A 15 14.14 -6.32 9.24
C TYR A 15 12.96 -6.16 10.19
N ASN A 16 13.24 -5.88 11.47
CA ASN A 16 12.19 -5.74 12.48
C ASN A 16 11.45 -4.41 12.31
N GLY A 17 10.22 -4.47 11.78
CA GLY A 17 9.25 -3.40 11.92
C GLY A 17 8.84 -3.22 13.38
N SER A 18 8.47 -2.01 13.77
CA SER A 18 7.80 -1.78 15.05
C SER A 18 6.37 -2.32 15.00
N THR A 19 5.79 -2.67 16.14
CA THR A 19 4.38 -3.09 16.19
C THR A 19 3.47 -1.90 16.43
N TYR A 20 2.35 -1.85 15.71
CA TYR A 20 1.32 -0.83 15.94
C TYR A 20 0.74 -0.97 17.35
N LEU A 21 0.74 0.13 18.08
CA LEU A 21 0.08 0.24 19.38
C LEU A 21 -1.09 1.21 19.25
N SER A 22 -2.29 0.68 19.44
CA SER A 22 -3.51 1.48 19.52
C SER A 22 -3.38 2.59 20.55
N PRO A 23 -3.75 3.84 20.21
CA PRO A 23 -3.86 4.90 21.21
C PRO A 23 -4.87 4.51 22.28
N ASN A 24 -4.55 4.80 23.55
CA ASN A 24 -5.49 4.59 24.65
C ASN A 24 -6.77 5.42 24.43
N ASN A 25 -7.94 4.79 24.57
CA ASN A 25 -9.25 5.40 24.34
C ASN A 25 -9.42 5.99 22.92
N VAL A 26 -8.84 5.34 21.90
CA VAL A 26 -9.01 5.76 20.51
C VAL A 26 -10.49 5.77 20.13
N VAL A 27 -10.99 6.93 19.71
CA VAL A 27 -12.32 7.07 19.12
C VAL A 27 -12.14 7.21 17.63
N VAL A 28 -12.54 6.17 16.91
CA VAL A 28 -12.38 6.08 15.46
C VAL A 28 -13.63 6.65 14.78
N PRO A 29 -13.52 7.61 13.85
CA PRO A 29 -14.67 8.15 13.13
C PRO A 29 -15.35 7.06 12.29
N PRO A 30 -16.67 7.16 12.04
CA PRO A 30 -17.42 6.13 11.30
C PRO A 30 -16.98 6.01 9.83
N SER A 31 -16.37 7.04 9.26
CA SER A 31 -15.78 7.01 7.93
C SER A 31 -14.54 7.90 7.84
N VAL A 32 -13.61 7.49 6.98
CA VAL A 32 -12.37 8.21 6.65
C VAL A 32 -12.16 8.13 5.16
N ASP A 33 -11.78 9.25 4.55
CA ASP A 33 -11.35 9.30 3.15
C ASP A 33 -10.17 10.27 2.98
N TRP A 34 -8.96 9.72 2.98
CA TRP A 34 -7.72 10.48 2.88
C TRP A 34 -7.53 11.17 1.52
N ARG A 35 -8.26 10.74 0.48
CA ARG A 35 -8.25 11.39 -0.85
C ARG A 35 -8.77 12.81 -0.74
N THR A 36 -9.77 13.04 0.10
CA THR A 36 -10.38 14.37 0.33
C THR A 36 -9.52 15.30 1.19
N LYS A 37 -8.41 14.79 1.75
CA LYS A 37 -7.54 15.51 2.69
C LYS A 37 -6.16 15.85 2.11
N GLY A 38 -5.89 15.46 0.87
CA GLY A 38 -4.63 15.70 0.17
C GLY A 38 -3.53 14.68 0.45
N TYR A 39 -3.84 13.58 1.16
CA TYR A 39 -2.86 12.56 1.57
C TYR A 39 -2.55 11.52 0.47
N VAL A 40 -3.22 11.61 -0.69
CA VAL A 40 -3.18 10.58 -1.72
C VAL A 40 -2.90 11.24 -3.07
N THR A 41 -1.82 10.81 -3.73
CA THR A 41 -1.49 11.18 -5.13
C THR A 41 -2.51 10.62 -6.13
N GLU A 42 -2.39 11.02 -7.39
CA GLU A 42 -3.12 10.41 -8.51
C GLU A 42 -2.94 8.88 -8.58
N VAL A 43 -3.91 8.18 -9.17
CA VAL A 43 -3.78 6.75 -9.47
C VAL A 43 -2.73 6.57 -10.57
N LYS A 44 -1.72 5.74 -10.29
CA LYS A 44 -0.66 5.37 -11.23
C LYS A 44 -0.94 4.00 -11.89
N ASN A 45 -0.04 3.54 -12.76
CA ASN A 45 -0.20 2.26 -13.47
C ASN A 45 1.12 1.48 -13.54
N GLN A 46 1.17 0.30 -12.90
CA GLN A 46 2.32 -0.60 -12.88
C GLN A 46 2.56 -1.34 -14.21
N GLY A 47 1.57 -1.37 -15.11
CA GLY A 47 1.66 -2.07 -16.39
C GLY A 47 1.99 -3.55 -16.24
N GLN A 48 2.93 -4.03 -17.07
CA GLN A 48 3.34 -5.44 -17.14
C GLN A 48 4.55 -5.75 -16.25
N CYS A 49 4.59 -5.17 -15.05
CA CYS A 49 5.65 -5.36 -14.07
C CYS A 49 5.00 -5.70 -12.72
N GLY A 50 5.44 -6.77 -12.05
CA GLY A 50 4.96 -7.17 -10.72
C GLY A 50 5.48 -6.26 -9.61
N SER A 51 5.16 -4.97 -9.69
CA SER A 51 5.70 -3.91 -8.84
C SER A 51 4.66 -3.23 -7.96
N CYS A 52 3.49 -3.84 -7.79
CA CYS A 52 2.42 -3.35 -6.90
C CYS A 52 2.94 -2.96 -5.50
N TRP A 53 3.92 -3.71 -5.00
CA TRP A 53 4.59 -3.47 -3.72
C TRP A 53 5.27 -2.10 -3.65
N ALA A 54 5.89 -1.66 -4.76
CA ALA A 54 6.53 -0.36 -4.84
C ALA A 54 5.48 0.77 -4.80
N PHE A 55 4.37 0.62 -5.53
CA PHE A 55 3.25 1.57 -5.52
C PHE A 55 2.54 1.65 -4.17
N SER A 56 2.42 0.51 -3.49
CA SER A 56 1.86 0.46 -2.13
C SER A 56 2.77 1.19 -1.14
N ALA A 57 4.09 0.96 -1.23
CA ALA A 57 5.07 1.63 -0.38
C ALA A 57 5.14 3.15 -0.62
N THR A 58 5.25 3.59 -1.87
CA THR A 58 5.27 5.02 -2.20
C THR A 58 4.01 5.69 -1.73
N GLY A 59 2.83 5.11 -2.00
CA GLY A 59 1.56 5.70 -1.57
C GLY A 59 1.41 5.87 -0.04
N ALA A 60 1.93 4.93 0.75
CA ALA A 60 1.92 5.07 2.21
C ALA A 60 2.92 6.15 2.67
N LEU A 61 4.13 6.18 2.10
CA LEU A 61 5.16 7.16 2.45
C LEU A 61 4.77 8.58 2.03
N GLU A 62 4.16 8.74 0.86
CA GLU A 62 3.56 9.99 0.37
C GLU A 62 2.56 10.55 1.38
N GLY A 63 1.64 9.71 1.86
CA GLY A 63 0.66 10.11 2.87
C GLY A 63 1.28 10.54 4.19
N GLN A 64 2.33 9.83 4.65
CA GLN A 64 3.05 10.21 5.87
C GLN A 64 3.85 11.51 5.72
N HIS A 65 4.54 11.72 4.59
CA HIS A 65 5.24 12.98 4.32
C HIS A 65 4.27 14.14 4.20
N TYR A 66 3.12 13.95 3.54
CA TYR A 66 2.07 14.97 3.49
C TYR A 66 1.59 15.34 4.90
N ARG A 67 1.37 14.36 5.78
CA ARG A 67 1.02 14.60 7.19
C ARG A 67 2.06 15.44 7.92
N LYS A 68 3.35 15.18 7.68
CA LYS A 68 4.47 15.84 8.35
C LYS A 68 4.73 17.25 7.80
N LEU A 69 4.64 17.44 6.49
CA LEU A 69 5.12 18.64 5.80
C LEU A 69 4.00 19.53 5.27
N GLY A 70 2.80 19.00 5.07
CA GLY A 70 1.63 19.72 4.56
C GLY A 70 1.62 19.93 3.04
N PHE A 71 2.53 19.31 2.29
CA PHE A 71 2.53 19.35 0.82
C PHE A 71 2.80 17.95 0.24
N MET A 72 2.26 17.71 -0.96
CA MET A 72 2.31 16.41 -1.62
C MET A 72 3.50 16.32 -2.58
N THR A 73 4.25 15.22 -2.49
CA THR A 73 5.37 14.90 -3.38
C THR A 73 5.19 13.48 -3.87
N SER A 74 4.99 13.29 -5.18
CA SER A 74 4.94 11.95 -5.79
C SER A 74 6.33 11.30 -5.77
N LEU A 75 6.41 10.06 -5.29
CA LEU A 75 7.68 9.33 -5.06
C LEU A 75 7.90 8.26 -6.14
N SER A 76 9.17 7.94 -6.41
CA SER A 76 9.55 7.05 -7.51
C SER A 76 9.42 5.57 -7.14
N GLU A 77 8.47 4.88 -7.75
CA GLU A 77 8.43 3.41 -7.66
C GLU A 77 9.63 2.77 -8.36
N GLN A 78 10.14 3.40 -9.43
CA GLN A 78 11.29 2.88 -10.18
C GLN A 78 12.57 2.87 -9.36
N ASN A 79 12.76 3.86 -8.48
CA ASN A 79 13.86 3.86 -7.53
C ASN A 79 13.78 2.59 -6.64
N LEU A 80 12.59 2.25 -6.13
CA LEU A 80 12.42 1.04 -5.32
C LEU A 80 12.72 -0.22 -6.13
N ILE A 81 12.15 -0.33 -7.33
CA ILE A 81 12.34 -1.47 -8.24
C ILE A 81 13.83 -1.71 -8.49
N ASP A 82 14.58 -0.66 -8.83
CA ASP A 82 15.96 -0.80 -9.27
C ASP A 82 16.97 -0.94 -8.10
N CYS A 83 16.64 -0.45 -6.90
CA CYS A 83 17.62 -0.26 -5.83
C CYS A 83 17.38 -1.12 -4.57
N SER A 84 16.18 -1.67 -4.36
CA SER A 84 15.85 -2.35 -3.10
C SER A 84 16.18 -3.85 -3.06
N HIS A 85 16.89 -4.39 -4.07
CA HIS A 85 17.13 -5.84 -4.18
C HIS A 85 17.78 -6.50 -2.95
N ILE A 86 18.72 -5.80 -2.31
CA ILE A 86 19.41 -6.32 -1.12
C ILE A 86 18.48 -6.46 0.09
N TYR A 87 17.37 -5.70 0.10
CA TYR A 87 16.34 -5.69 1.15
C TYR A 87 15.22 -6.71 0.91
N GLY A 88 15.39 -7.60 -0.08
CA GLY A 88 14.50 -8.76 -0.30
C GLY A 88 13.46 -8.59 -1.41
N ASN A 89 13.42 -7.43 -2.05
CA ASN A 89 12.61 -7.20 -3.25
C ASN A 89 13.33 -7.71 -4.52
N ASN A 90 12.57 -8.01 -5.56
CA ASN A 90 13.09 -8.54 -6.83
C ASN A 90 12.51 -7.75 -8.01
N GLY A 91 12.41 -6.43 -7.86
CA GLY A 91 11.93 -5.53 -8.91
C GLY A 91 10.59 -5.95 -9.49
N CYS A 92 10.53 -6.22 -10.81
CA CYS A 92 9.29 -6.64 -11.47
C CYS A 92 8.87 -8.09 -11.18
N GLU A 93 9.73 -8.90 -10.56
CA GLU A 93 9.39 -10.24 -10.10
C GLU A 93 8.72 -10.24 -8.72
N GLY A 94 8.58 -9.08 -8.07
CA GLY A 94 7.82 -8.93 -6.84
C GLY A 94 8.65 -8.57 -5.62
N GLY A 95 7.96 -8.20 -4.55
CA GLY A 95 8.53 -7.67 -3.32
C GLY A 95 7.45 -7.35 -2.30
N THR A 96 7.78 -6.51 -1.32
CA THR A 96 6.84 -6.04 -0.30
C THR A 96 7.10 -4.57 0.07
N ALA A 97 6.07 -3.89 0.56
CA ALA A 97 6.19 -2.53 1.05
C ALA A 97 7.16 -2.42 2.24
N ALA A 98 7.14 -3.39 3.16
CA ALA A 98 8.08 -3.45 4.28
C ALA A 98 9.55 -3.53 3.82
N GLY A 99 9.84 -4.26 2.74
CA GLY A 99 11.18 -4.35 2.17
C GLY A 99 11.60 -3.04 1.50
N ALA A 100 10.63 -2.34 0.90
CA ALA A 100 10.84 -0.98 0.40
C ALA A 100 11.14 0.01 1.52
N PHE A 101 10.39 0.02 2.62
CA PHE A 101 10.67 0.89 3.77
C PHE A 101 12.03 0.60 4.40
N ALA A 102 12.40 -0.68 4.53
CA ALA A 102 13.74 -1.06 4.99
C ALA A 102 14.85 -0.50 4.07
N TYR A 103 14.64 -0.52 2.75
CA TYR A 103 15.51 0.13 1.79
C TYR A 103 15.59 1.64 2.00
N ILE A 104 14.45 2.33 2.10
CA ILE A 104 14.40 3.80 2.22
C ILE A 104 15.12 4.25 3.49
N ASN A 105 14.90 3.58 4.62
CA ASN A 105 15.65 3.79 5.86
C ASN A 105 17.16 3.60 5.63
N GLY A 106 17.58 2.44 5.12
CA GLY A 106 19.00 2.12 4.95
C GLY A 106 19.71 2.99 3.92
N ASN A 107 19.00 3.39 2.86
CA ASN A 107 19.48 4.26 1.80
C ASN A 107 19.45 5.75 2.18
N GLN A 108 18.78 6.08 3.29
CA GLN A 108 18.55 7.44 3.77
C GLN A 108 17.81 8.31 2.74
N GLY A 109 16.85 7.70 2.03
CA GLY A 109 15.95 8.42 1.13
C GLY A 109 15.48 7.65 -0.09
N ILE A 110 14.53 8.26 -0.79
CA ILE A 110 13.97 7.84 -2.07
C ILE A 110 13.80 9.06 -2.96
N ASP A 111 14.08 8.93 -4.25
CA ASP A 111 13.93 9.99 -5.24
C ASP A 111 12.44 10.31 -5.53
N THR A 112 12.18 11.54 -5.98
CA THR A 112 10.85 11.91 -6.51
C THR A 112 10.53 11.17 -7.81
N GLU A 113 9.24 10.99 -8.11
CA GLU A 113 8.77 10.43 -9.39
C GLU A 113 9.34 11.22 -10.58
N ASN A 114 9.37 12.55 -10.49
CA ASN A 114 9.86 13.40 -11.57
C ASN A 114 11.37 13.21 -11.84
N ALA A 115 12.17 13.03 -10.78
CA ALA A 115 13.62 12.83 -10.92
C ALA A 115 13.98 11.40 -11.36
N TYR A 116 13.14 10.42 -11.04
CA TYR A 116 13.33 9.02 -11.38
C TYR A 116 12.02 8.39 -11.91
N PRO A 117 11.64 8.66 -13.17
CA PRO A 117 10.36 8.24 -13.71
C PRO A 117 10.17 6.72 -13.82
N TYR A 118 8.92 6.28 -13.69
CA TYR A 118 8.51 4.89 -13.86
C TYR A 118 8.76 4.33 -15.27
N GLU A 119 9.37 3.13 -15.34
CA GLU A 119 9.72 2.45 -16.60
C GLU A 119 9.11 1.05 -16.75
N ALA A 120 8.43 0.52 -15.73
CA ALA A 120 7.79 -0.80 -15.72
C ALA A 120 8.73 -1.98 -16.09
N LYS A 121 10.01 -1.89 -15.70
CA LYS A 121 11.02 -2.92 -15.94
C LYS A 121 12.21 -2.73 -15.00
N ASP A 122 12.91 -3.81 -14.69
CA ASP A 122 14.16 -3.76 -13.95
C ASP A 122 15.25 -3.01 -14.73
N ARG A 123 15.92 -2.10 -14.05
CA ARG A 123 17.12 -1.41 -14.52
C ARG A 123 18.20 -1.43 -13.44
N LYS A 124 19.37 -0.93 -13.81
CA LYS A 124 20.41 -0.62 -12.82
C LYS A 124 19.92 0.50 -11.91
N CYS A 125 20.16 0.41 -10.60
CA CYS A 125 19.92 1.49 -9.64
C CYS A 125 20.62 2.80 -10.06
N ARG A 126 19.85 3.90 -10.07
CA ARG A 126 20.31 5.26 -10.44
C ARG A 126 19.95 6.33 -9.40
N TYR A 127 19.71 5.92 -8.15
CA TYR A 127 19.40 6.81 -7.04
C TYR A 127 20.42 7.96 -6.93
N LYS A 128 19.93 9.17 -6.64
CA LYS A 128 20.78 10.35 -6.44
C LYS A 128 20.34 11.11 -5.19
N SER A 129 21.23 11.25 -4.22
CA SER A 129 20.94 11.96 -2.96
C SER A 129 20.48 13.42 -3.10
N ARG A 130 20.74 14.08 -4.23
CA ARG A 130 20.24 15.44 -4.51
C ARG A 130 18.77 15.48 -4.94
N ASP A 131 18.21 14.34 -5.32
CA ASP A 131 16.89 14.19 -5.93
C ASP A 131 15.88 13.54 -4.95
N ILE A 132 16.27 13.41 -3.66
CA ILE A 132 15.47 12.86 -2.56
C ILE A 132 14.13 13.61 -2.43
N GLY A 133 13.04 12.86 -2.54
CA GLY A 133 11.68 13.33 -2.27
C GLY A 133 11.18 13.01 -0.86
N ALA A 134 11.68 11.94 -0.25
CA ALA A 134 11.24 11.48 1.07
C ALA A 134 12.30 10.61 1.77
N THR A 135 12.17 10.47 3.08
CA THR A 135 12.94 9.57 3.95
C THR A 135 12.00 8.90 4.94
N ASP A 136 12.37 7.77 5.52
CA ASP A 136 11.69 7.22 6.69
C ASP A 136 12.70 6.88 7.79
N SER A 137 12.20 6.62 9.00
CA SER A 137 12.98 6.17 10.14
C SER A 137 12.68 4.70 10.50
N GLY A 138 12.17 3.91 9.54
CA GLY A 138 11.63 2.57 9.74
C GLY A 138 10.13 2.48 9.44
N PHE A 139 9.53 1.36 9.82
CA PHE A 139 8.13 1.07 9.53
C PHE A 139 7.43 0.36 10.69
N VAL A 140 6.12 0.36 10.64
CA VAL A 140 5.22 -0.29 11.60
C VAL A 140 4.42 -1.37 10.90
N GLU A 141 4.30 -2.53 11.53
CA GLU A 141 3.40 -3.61 11.15
C GLU A 141 2.20 -3.65 12.10
N ILE A 142 1.01 -3.93 11.59
CA ILE A 142 -0.20 -3.99 12.40
C ILE A 142 -0.47 -5.43 12.85
N PHE A 143 -0.50 -5.63 14.17
CA PHE A 143 -0.80 -6.89 14.84
C PHE A 143 -2.00 -6.76 15.78
N PRO A 144 -2.72 -7.86 16.08
CA PRO A 144 -2.50 -9.21 15.56
C PRO A 144 -2.87 -9.33 14.08
N ILE A 145 -2.21 -10.26 13.38
CA ILE A 145 -2.44 -10.55 11.95
C ILE A 145 -3.93 -10.82 11.73
N GLY A 146 -4.51 -10.17 10.71
CA GLY A 146 -5.92 -10.30 10.35
C GLY A 146 -6.88 -9.42 11.14
N SER A 147 -6.39 -8.57 12.05
CA SER A 147 -7.25 -7.65 12.81
C SER A 147 -7.68 -6.44 11.97
N GLU A 148 -8.87 -6.53 11.38
CA GLU A 148 -9.52 -5.41 10.69
C GLU A 148 -9.76 -4.21 11.61
N GLU A 149 -10.01 -4.45 12.90
CA GLU A 149 -10.14 -3.40 13.92
C GLU A 149 -8.84 -2.59 14.04
N LYS A 150 -7.69 -3.24 14.18
CA LYS A 150 -6.40 -2.56 14.30
C LYS A 150 -5.98 -1.86 13.01
N LEU A 151 -6.30 -2.45 11.85
CA LEU A 151 -6.16 -1.77 10.57
C LEU A 151 -7.01 -0.50 10.51
N MET A 152 -8.26 -0.56 10.98
CA MET A 152 -9.19 0.59 10.96
C MET A 152 -8.67 1.73 11.83
N GLU A 153 -8.22 1.41 13.05
CA GLU A 153 -7.64 2.39 13.96
C GLU A 153 -6.38 3.04 13.36
N ALA A 154 -5.50 2.25 12.74
CA ALA A 154 -4.29 2.77 12.09
C ALA A 154 -4.64 3.68 10.91
N VAL A 155 -5.56 3.27 10.05
CA VAL A 155 -6.04 4.10 8.92
C VAL A 155 -6.63 5.42 9.44
N ALA A 156 -7.37 5.39 10.55
CA ALA A 156 -7.99 6.58 11.12
C ALA A 156 -7.01 7.56 11.77
N THR A 157 -5.98 7.04 12.43
CA THR A 157 -5.08 7.83 13.28
C THR A 157 -3.74 8.15 12.64
N VAL A 158 -3.33 7.38 11.63
CA VAL A 158 -2.01 7.48 11.00
C VAL A 158 -2.09 8.03 9.58
N GLY A 159 -3.00 7.51 8.75
CA GLY A 159 -3.08 7.86 7.33
C GLY A 159 -3.30 6.64 6.43
N PRO A 160 -2.97 6.75 5.14
CA PRO A 160 -2.94 5.59 4.24
C PRO A 160 -2.01 4.47 4.72
N VAL A 161 -2.42 3.21 4.54
CA VAL A 161 -1.71 2.01 4.99
C VAL A 161 -1.51 1.05 3.83
N SER A 162 -0.27 0.55 3.64
CA SER A 162 0.04 -0.49 2.66
C SER A 162 -0.51 -1.83 3.15
N VAL A 163 -1.20 -2.56 2.28
CA VAL A 163 -1.76 -3.89 2.58
C VAL A 163 -1.54 -4.85 1.42
N ALA A 164 -1.43 -6.15 1.73
CA ALA A 164 -1.50 -7.20 0.73
C ALA A 164 -2.89 -7.83 0.69
N ILE A 165 -3.34 -8.25 -0.49
CA ILE A 165 -4.62 -8.92 -0.73
C ILE A 165 -4.45 -10.10 -1.70
N ASP A 166 -5.43 -11.00 -1.69
CA ASP A 166 -5.68 -11.92 -2.80
C ASP A 166 -6.43 -11.19 -3.92
N ALA A 167 -5.75 -10.96 -5.04
CA ALA A 167 -6.30 -10.37 -6.25
C ALA A 167 -6.28 -11.37 -7.43
N SER A 168 -6.19 -12.68 -7.15
CA SER A 168 -6.03 -13.73 -8.17
C SER A 168 -7.30 -14.02 -8.97
N LEU A 169 -8.46 -13.58 -8.45
CA LEU A 169 -9.78 -13.92 -8.98
C LEU A 169 -10.22 -12.99 -10.12
N LYS A 170 -10.97 -13.55 -11.08
CA LYS A 170 -11.49 -12.81 -12.23
C LYS A 170 -12.46 -11.69 -11.83
N SER A 171 -13.21 -11.89 -10.75
CA SER A 171 -14.11 -10.87 -10.20
C SER A 171 -13.35 -9.62 -9.78
N PHE A 172 -12.14 -9.76 -9.21
CA PHE A 172 -11.24 -8.63 -8.95
C PHE A 172 -10.71 -8.01 -10.25
N GLN A 173 -10.23 -8.84 -11.18
CA GLN A 173 -9.68 -8.37 -12.46
C GLN A 173 -10.67 -7.47 -13.24
N PHE A 174 -11.95 -7.82 -13.22
CA PHE A 174 -13.01 -7.10 -13.93
C PHE A 174 -13.89 -6.24 -13.02
N TYR A 175 -13.46 -5.99 -11.78
CA TYR A 175 -14.16 -5.09 -10.87
C TYR A 175 -14.36 -3.72 -11.52
N SER A 176 -15.54 -3.14 -11.30
CA SER A 176 -15.91 -1.82 -11.82
C SER A 176 -16.45 -0.89 -10.74
N GLN A 177 -17.41 -1.33 -9.92
CA GLN A 177 -18.03 -0.50 -8.89
C GLN A 177 -18.71 -1.36 -7.81
N GLY A 178 -19.19 -0.73 -6.74
CA GLY A 178 -19.87 -1.39 -5.62
C GLY A 178 -18.90 -1.93 -4.56
N VAL A 179 -19.44 -2.51 -3.48
CA VAL A 179 -18.63 -3.20 -2.48
C VAL A 179 -18.24 -4.56 -3.04
N TYR A 180 -16.95 -4.80 -3.19
CA TYR A 180 -16.38 -6.07 -3.60
C TYR A 180 -16.44 -7.05 -2.45
N ASP A 181 -17.21 -8.12 -2.67
CA ASP A 181 -17.46 -9.20 -1.73
C ASP A 181 -17.34 -10.53 -2.47
N GLU A 182 -16.21 -11.21 -2.29
CA GLU A 182 -15.83 -12.42 -3.01
C GLU A 182 -15.54 -13.55 -2.00
N GLN A 183 -16.30 -14.64 -2.09
CA GLN A 183 -16.22 -15.74 -1.13
C GLN A 183 -15.01 -16.63 -1.37
N GLU A 184 -14.52 -16.69 -2.62
CA GLU A 184 -13.37 -17.51 -2.98
C GLU A 184 -12.02 -16.86 -2.61
N CYS A 185 -12.04 -15.58 -2.18
CA CYS A 185 -10.84 -14.86 -1.78
C CYS A 185 -10.15 -15.53 -0.59
N SER A 186 -8.84 -15.73 -0.70
CA SER A 186 -8.02 -16.20 0.40
C SER A 186 -7.67 -15.09 1.39
N SER A 187 -7.77 -15.37 2.69
CA SER A 187 -7.21 -14.48 3.72
C SER A 187 -5.70 -14.66 3.92
N VAL A 188 -5.06 -15.63 3.26
CA VAL A 188 -3.65 -16.01 3.50
C VAL A 188 -2.80 -16.17 2.24
N GLN A 189 -3.40 -16.55 1.10
CA GLN A 189 -2.71 -16.62 -0.19
C GLN A 189 -2.81 -15.28 -0.89
N LEU A 190 -1.95 -14.34 -0.48
CA LEU A 190 -1.93 -12.99 -1.01
C LEU A 190 -0.95 -12.90 -2.18
N ASP A 191 -1.26 -12.08 -3.17
CA ASP A 191 -0.44 -11.94 -4.38
C ASP A 191 -0.30 -10.49 -4.87
N HIS A 192 -1.09 -9.55 -4.33
CA HIS A 192 -1.09 -8.15 -4.75
C HIS A 192 -1.01 -7.19 -3.57
N GLU A 193 -0.25 -6.10 -3.70
CA GLU A 193 -0.14 -5.06 -2.67
C GLU A 193 -0.80 -3.77 -3.15
N VAL A 194 -1.64 -3.19 -2.28
CA VAL A 194 -2.49 -2.04 -2.54
C VAL A 194 -2.48 -1.10 -1.33
N LEU A 195 -3.08 0.08 -1.47
CA LEU A 195 -3.08 1.09 -0.40
C LEU A 195 -4.49 1.32 0.12
N VAL A 196 -4.73 1.04 1.40
CA VAL A 196 -5.97 1.46 2.08
C VAL A 196 -5.89 2.95 2.37
N VAL A 197 -6.81 3.72 1.80
CA VAL A 197 -6.88 5.18 1.91
C VAL A 197 -8.10 5.66 2.69
N GLY A 198 -8.85 4.75 3.28
CA GLY A 198 -10.05 5.09 4.03
C GLY A 198 -10.97 3.90 4.24
N TYR A 199 -12.12 4.17 4.82
CA TYR A 199 -13.19 3.21 5.06
C TYR A 199 -14.51 3.93 5.29
N GLY A 200 -15.61 3.17 5.25
CA GLY A 200 -16.93 3.68 5.61
C GLY A 200 -17.98 2.58 5.62
N THR A 201 -19.23 3.01 5.49
CA THR A 201 -20.42 2.16 5.39
C THR A 201 -21.32 2.74 4.29
N THR A 202 -21.90 1.90 3.43
CA THR A 202 -22.83 2.37 2.40
C THR A 202 -24.11 2.92 3.04
N ALA A 203 -24.70 3.94 2.42
CA ALA A 203 -25.87 4.61 2.98
C ALA A 203 -27.14 3.73 2.89
N ASP A 204 -27.25 2.99 1.79
CA ASP A 204 -28.39 2.19 1.35
C ASP A 204 -28.33 0.74 1.83
N THR A 205 -27.24 0.03 1.57
CA THR A 205 -27.10 -1.40 1.92
C THR A 205 -26.54 -1.64 3.33
N LYS A 206 -26.02 -0.60 3.99
CA LYS A 206 -25.35 -0.68 5.29
C LYS A 206 -24.15 -1.63 5.31
N GLU A 207 -23.47 -1.74 4.17
CA GLU A 207 -22.29 -2.58 4.00
C GLU A 207 -21.03 -1.79 4.37
N ASP A 208 -20.23 -2.35 5.26
CA ASP A 208 -18.93 -1.80 5.63
C ASP A 208 -17.91 -2.06 4.52
N TYR A 209 -17.10 -1.04 4.21
CA TYR A 209 -16.06 -1.16 3.20
C TYR A 209 -14.77 -0.44 3.57
N TRP A 210 -13.67 -0.91 2.99
CA TRP A 210 -12.39 -0.23 2.84
C TRP A 210 -12.37 0.55 1.52
N ILE A 211 -11.75 1.73 1.50
CA ILE A 211 -11.43 2.44 0.26
C ILE A 211 -9.99 2.10 -0.09
N VAL A 212 -9.77 1.45 -1.22
CA VAL A 212 -8.45 0.92 -1.59
C VAL A 212 -8.03 1.51 -2.93
N LYS A 213 -6.84 2.12 -2.95
CA LYS A 213 -6.18 2.61 -4.17
C LYS A 213 -5.41 1.45 -4.81
N ASN A 214 -5.71 1.17 -6.07
CA ASN A 214 -4.97 0.21 -6.87
C ASN A 214 -3.94 0.92 -7.76
N SER A 215 -3.07 0.14 -8.41
CA SER A 215 -1.99 0.59 -9.27
C SER A 215 -2.16 0.09 -10.71
N TRP A 216 -3.39 -0.14 -11.16
CA TRP A 216 -3.71 -0.61 -12.53
C TRP A 216 -4.28 0.51 -13.43
N GLY A 217 -4.04 1.77 -13.06
CA GLY A 217 -4.55 2.93 -13.77
C GLY A 217 -6.03 3.23 -13.49
N THR A 218 -6.47 4.41 -13.93
CA THR A 218 -7.82 4.93 -13.65
C THR A 218 -8.93 4.24 -14.43
N GLN A 219 -8.60 3.43 -15.44
CA GLN A 219 -9.57 2.68 -16.25
C GLN A 219 -10.08 1.42 -15.55
N TRP A 220 -9.37 0.94 -14.53
CA TRP A 220 -9.79 -0.22 -13.74
C TRP A 220 -10.58 0.26 -12.51
N GLY A 221 -11.63 -0.49 -12.13
CA GLY A 221 -12.44 -0.18 -10.96
C GLY A 221 -13.13 1.19 -11.02
N ASP A 222 -13.38 1.76 -9.85
CA ASP A 222 -14.03 3.06 -9.68
C ASP A 222 -12.95 4.15 -9.72
N GLY A 223 -12.52 4.50 -10.93
CA GLY A 223 -11.46 5.49 -11.17
C GLY A 223 -10.10 5.07 -10.64
N GLY A 224 -9.80 3.77 -10.62
CA GLY A 224 -8.58 3.20 -10.04
C GLY A 224 -8.68 2.77 -8.58
N TYR A 225 -9.87 2.92 -7.99
CA TYR A 225 -10.15 2.50 -6.61
C TYR A 225 -11.12 1.31 -6.58
N ILE A 226 -11.13 0.63 -5.46
CA ILE A 226 -12.09 -0.42 -5.13
C ILE A 226 -12.61 -0.22 -3.71
N LYS A 227 -13.90 -0.48 -3.51
CA LYS A 227 -14.45 -0.64 -2.17
C LYS A 227 -14.39 -2.12 -1.81
N MET A 228 -13.46 -2.54 -0.97
CA MET A 228 -13.40 -3.93 -0.50
C MET A 228 -14.27 -4.10 0.73
N SER A 229 -14.95 -5.24 0.89
CA SER A 229 -15.76 -5.50 2.08
C SER A 229 -14.90 -5.41 3.35
N ARG A 230 -15.47 -4.82 4.40
CA ARG A 230 -14.85 -4.67 5.72
C ARG A 230 -15.69 -5.39 6.77
N ASN A 231 -15.03 -5.85 7.84
CA ASN A 231 -15.64 -6.62 8.92
C ASN A 231 -16.29 -7.92 8.42
N LYS A 232 -15.66 -8.55 7.41
CA LYS A 232 -16.11 -9.81 6.79
C LYS A 232 -15.03 -10.87 6.89
N SER A 233 -14.59 -11.13 8.11
CA SER A 233 -13.59 -12.16 8.42
C SER A 233 -12.27 -11.96 7.66
N ASN A 234 -11.78 -10.73 7.58
CA ASN A 234 -10.53 -10.40 6.87
C ASN A 234 -10.54 -10.90 5.42
N GLN A 235 -11.60 -10.55 4.69
CA GLN A 235 -11.81 -11.00 3.32
C GLN A 235 -10.67 -10.56 2.41
N CYS A 236 -10.24 -11.48 1.53
CA CYS A 236 -9.06 -11.33 0.67
C CYS A 236 -7.76 -10.99 1.44
N GLY A 237 -7.75 -11.11 2.77
CA GLY A 237 -6.56 -10.93 3.60
C GLY A 237 -6.10 -9.48 3.78
N ILE A 238 -6.99 -8.50 3.61
CA ILE A 238 -6.64 -7.08 3.66
C ILE A 238 -5.94 -6.63 4.96
N ALA A 239 -6.18 -7.31 6.08
CA ALA A 239 -5.53 -7.08 7.36
C ALA A 239 -4.45 -8.14 7.70
N THR A 240 -4.05 -8.99 6.75
CA THR A 240 -3.04 -10.04 6.96
C THR A 240 -1.61 -9.52 6.87
N PHE A 241 -1.30 -8.62 5.93
CA PHE A 241 0.03 -8.00 5.82
C PHE A 241 0.01 -6.45 5.76
N PRO A 242 -0.59 -5.78 6.75
CA PRO A 242 -0.67 -4.32 6.81
C PRO A 242 0.59 -3.66 7.41
N SER A 243 1.12 -2.64 6.73
CA SER A 243 2.26 -1.85 7.23
C SER A 243 2.24 -0.39 6.77
N TYR A 244 2.96 0.47 7.47
CA TYR A 244 3.16 1.88 7.09
C TYR A 244 4.52 2.41 7.56
N PRO A 245 5.12 3.39 6.88
CA PRO A 245 6.42 3.96 7.25
C PRO A 245 6.30 4.99 8.39
N LEU A 246 7.40 5.23 9.11
CA LEU A 246 7.54 6.28 10.12
C LEU A 246 8.36 7.44 9.56
N VAL A 247 7.89 8.68 9.69
CA VAL A 247 8.55 9.88 9.16
C VAL A 247 8.77 10.95 10.20
#